data_AF-A0A918B6S6-F1
#
_entry.id   AF-A0A918B6S6-F1
#
_cell.length_a   1.000
_cell.length_b   1.000
_cell.length_c   1.000
_cell.angle_alpha   90.00
_cell.angle_beta   90.00
_cell.angle_gamma   90.00
#
_symmetry.space_group_name_H-M   'P 1'
#
loop_
_entity.id
_entity.type
_entity.pdbx_description
1 polymer ?
#
loop_
_entity_poly.entity_id
_entity_poly.type
_entity_poly.pdbx_seq_one_letter_code
_entity_poly.pdbx_strand_id
1 'polypeptide(L)'
;MNKIKGGASCLLLAGVLVTGCSSTSEPTVSIEDLKRAASQAASPTPSPSASVSPGPVLQVGQRSQFADIETDEYGENPRAVTTFGVTVKEATYVDAADIGSGEPAENGQFVRLTLAITNVGKANGDFTSYGAIKWEDEQTAAQDATTLHLLDGPELDTEYKPGQSVTGSIVLDVARKGGTLTYWDSANSDAPAFSITLPTAGSGGEA
;
A
#
# COMPACT_ATOMS: atom_id res chain seq x y z
N MET A 1 -19.29 40.27 -5.52
CA MET A 1 -20.08 40.81 -4.38
C MET A 1 -21.44 40.13 -4.37
N ASN A 2 -21.75 39.34 -3.34
CA ASN A 2 -23.00 39.42 -2.58
C ASN A 2 -22.86 38.58 -1.31
N LYS A 3 -22.84 39.30 -0.18
CA LYS A 3 -22.83 38.78 1.19
C LYS A 3 -24.26 38.44 1.60
N ILE A 4 -24.45 37.38 2.37
CA ILE A 4 -25.58 37.29 3.30
C ILE A 4 -25.05 36.84 4.66
N LYS A 5 -25.15 37.78 5.62
CA LYS A 5 -25.00 37.61 7.09
C LYS A 5 -26.14 36.70 7.57
N GLY A 6 -25.97 35.77 8.51
CA GLY A 6 -25.60 36.00 9.90
C GLY A 6 -26.80 35.61 10.79
N GLY A 7 -26.56 35.06 11.98
CA GLY A 7 -27.62 34.81 12.96
C GLY A 7 -27.29 33.71 13.94
N ALA A 8 -26.76 34.09 15.11
CA ALA A 8 -26.65 33.24 16.29
C ALA A 8 -28.03 33.02 16.94
N SER A 9 -28.25 31.85 17.53
CA SER A 9 -29.19 31.69 18.64
C SER A 9 -28.77 30.56 19.57
N CYS A 10 -28.65 30.95 20.83
CA CYS A 10 -28.41 30.16 22.02
C CYS A 10 -29.72 29.51 22.47
N LEU A 11 -29.72 28.26 22.93
CA LEU A 11 -30.76 27.71 23.81
C LEU A 11 -30.21 26.53 24.61
N LEU A 12 -30.11 26.76 25.93
CA LEU A 12 -29.95 25.78 26.99
C LEU A 12 -31.21 24.90 27.10
N LEU A 13 -31.09 23.65 27.57
CA LEU A 13 -31.75 23.11 28.79
C LEU A 13 -31.66 21.57 28.90
N ALA A 14 -31.11 21.15 30.04
CA ALA A 14 -31.60 20.13 31.00
C ALA A 14 -32.25 18.80 30.53
N GLY A 15 -31.65 17.70 31.00
CA GLY A 15 -32.23 16.88 32.08
C GLY A 15 -33.17 15.74 31.68
N VAL A 16 -32.71 14.49 31.90
CA VAL A 16 -33.60 13.35 32.18
C VAL A 16 -33.08 12.63 33.43
N LEU A 17 -33.89 12.71 34.48
CA LEU A 17 -33.82 11.83 35.65
C LEU A 17 -34.68 10.61 35.36
N VAL A 18 -34.14 9.40 35.49
CA VAL A 18 -34.93 8.20 35.77
C VAL A 18 -34.38 7.57 37.05
N THR A 19 -35.22 7.61 38.08
CA THR A 19 -35.11 6.86 39.32
C THR A 19 -35.69 5.45 39.11
N GLY A 20 -34.98 4.44 39.62
CA GLY A 20 -35.44 3.05 39.61
C GLY A 20 -34.61 2.20 40.57
N CYS A 21 -34.91 2.28 41.86
CA CYS A 21 -34.34 1.46 42.93
C CYS A 21 -34.80 0.01 42.82
N SER A 22 -33.87 -0.93 43.04
CA SER A 22 -34.17 -2.06 43.91
C SER A 22 -32.89 -2.65 44.52
N SER A 23 -32.74 -2.37 45.82
CA SER A 23 -32.23 -3.27 46.86
C SER A 23 -30.77 -3.75 46.84
N THR A 24 -30.07 -3.30 47.89
CA THR A 24 -29.40 -4.17 48.88
C THR A 24 -27.86 -4.28 48.81
N SER A 25 -27.30 -4.05 50.01
CA SER A 25 -25.95 -4.34 50.51
C SER A 25 -24.89 -3.28 50.26
N GLU A 26 -24.62 -2.49 51.30
CA GLU A 26 -23.31 -1.89 51.53
C GLU A 26 -22.31 -2.98 51.94
N PRO A 27 -21.12 -3.04 51.33
CA PRO A 27 -19.96 -3.56 52.01
C PRO A 27 -18.94 -2.42 52.21
N THR A 28 -18.68 -2.11 53.47
CA THR A 28 -17.51 -1.33 53.89
C THR A 28 -16.25 -2.03 53.40
N VAL A 29 -15.59 -1.47 52.38
CA VAL A 29 -14.27 -1.94 51.97
C VAL A 29 -13.24 -1.26 52.88
N SER A 30 -12.74 -2.03 53.85
CA SER A 30 -11.60 -1.64 54.67
C SER A 30 -10.34 -1.54 53.80
N ILE A 31 -9.52 -0.53 54.06
CA ILE A 31 -8.29 -0.18 53.31
C ILE A 31 -7.23 -1.32 53.32
N GLU A 32 -7.45 -2.40 54.08
CA GLU A 32 -6.61 -3.60 54.06
C GLU A 32 -6.81 -4.51 52.84
N ASP A 33 -7.94 -4.43 52.13
CA ASP A 33 -8.18 -5.26 50.92
C ASP A 33 -7.38 -4.76 49.68
N LEU A 34 -6.87 -3.53 49.70
CA LEU A 34 -5.98 -3.01 48.65
C LEU A 34 -4.59 -3.68 48.65
N LYS A 35 -4.22 -4.41 49.71
CA LYS A 35 -2.93 -5.09 49.80
C LYS A 35 -2.97 -6.54 49.29
N ARG A 36 -4.17 -7.08 49.00
CA ARG A 36 -4.37 -8.44 48.48
C ARG A 36 -4.84 -8.48 47.02
N ALA A 37 -4.61 -7.41 46.26
CA ALA A 37 -4.78 -7.40 44.80
C ALA A 37 -3.43 -7.36 44.04
N ALA A 38 -2.31 -7.47 44.75
CA ALA A 38 -0.96 -7.42 44.16
C ALA A 38 -0.39 -8.81 43.79
N SER A 39 -1.20 -9.87 43.73
CA SER A 39 -0.72 -11.22 43.46
C SER A 39 -1.71 -12.06 42.64
N GLN A 40 -2.25 -11.49 41.55
CA GLN A 40 -2.70 -12.29 40.39
C GLN A 40 -2.97 -11.37 39.18
N ALA A 41 -1.90 -10.74 38.69
CA ALA A 41 -1.88 -10.21 37.34
C ALA A 41 -0.85 -11.03 36.57
N ALA A 42 -1.25 -12.19 36.06
CA ALA A 42 -0.54 -12.79 34.95
C ALA A 42 -0.73 -11.83 33.77
N SER A 43 0.32 -11.07 33.46
CA SER A 43 0.36 -10.23 32.27
C SER A 43 0.03 -11.09 31.05
N PRO A 44 -0.93 -10.72 30.20
CA PRO A 44 -1.03 -11.36 28.90
C PRO A 44 0.30 -11.11 28.19
N THR A 45 1.02 -12.20 27.88
CA THR A 45 2.15 -12.16 26.98
C THR A 45 1.67 -11.47 25.71
N PRO A 46 2.36 -10.44 25.18
CA PRO A 46 2.01 -9.94 23.86
C PRO A 46 2.07 -11.14 22.91
N SER A 47 0.91 -11.46 22.33
CA SER A 47 0.84 -12.36 21.18
C SER A 47 1.90 -11.89 20.20
N PRO A 48 2.76 -12.76 19.65
CA PRO A 48 3.69 -12.32 18.62
C PRO A 48 2.84 -11.70 17.52
N SER A 49 2.94 -10.37 17.37
CA SER A 49 2.45 -9.69 16.17
C SER A 49 2.99 -10.51 15.01
N ALA A 50 2.08 -11.05 14.21
CA ALA A 50 2.44 -11.73 12.98
C ALA A 50 3.37 -10.76 12.25
N SER A 51 4.65 -11.12 12.18
CA SER A 51 5.62 -10.34 11.42
C SER A 51 5.17 -10.50 9.98
N VAL A 52 4.52 -9.48 9.46
CA VAL A 52 4.20 -9.35 8.04
C VAL A 52 5.51 -9.61 7.30
N SER A 53 5.62 -10.76 6.65
CA SER A 53 6.81 -11.03 5.83
C SER A 53 6.76 -10.05 4.67
N PRO A 54 7.80 -9.24 4.47
CA PRO A 54 7.87 -8.39 3.29
C PRO A 54 7.79 -9.27 2.04
N GLY A 55 7.06 -8.81 1.03
CA GLY A 55 7.01 -9.47 -0.27
C GLY A 55 8.40 -9.68 -0.87
N PRO A 56 8.53 -10.54 -1.90
CA PRO A 56 9.81 -10.83 -2.53
C PRO A 56 10.42 -9.57 -3.15
N VAL A 57 11.73 -9.37 -2.94
CA VAL A 57 12.52 -8.29 -3.56
C VAL A 57 13.18 -8.83 -4.83
N LEU A 58 12.97 -8.14 -5.96
CA LEU A 58 13.40 -8.54 -7.29
C LEU A 58 14.48 -7.61 -7.84
N GLN A 59 15.39 -8.18 -8.60
CA GLN A 59 16.32 -7.45 -9.47
C GLN A 59 15.88 -7.57 -10.93
N VAL A 60 16.46 -6.75 -11.81
CA VAL A 60 16.28 -6.88 -13.26
C VAL A 60 16.64 -8.30 -13.70
N GLY A 61 15.80 -8.90 -14.53
CA GLY A 61 15.90 -10.28 -15.00
C GLY A 61 15.24 -11.32 -14.08
N GLN A 62 14.87 -10.95 -12.85
CA GLN A 62 14.20 -11.86 -11.92
C GLN A 62 12.68 -11.87 -12.11
N ARG A 63 12.06 -12.92 -11.59
CA ARG A 63 10.62 -13.15 -11.63
C ARG A 63 10.08 -13.57 -10.27
N SER A 64 8.82 -13.25 -10.02
CA SER A 64 8.06 -13.70 -8.86
C SER A 64 6.63 -14.05 -9.25
N GLN A 65 5.88 -14.54 -8.28
CA GLN A 65 4.43 -14.62 -8.33
C GLN A 65 3.84 -13.89 -7.12
N PHE A 66 2.64 -13.33 -7.31
CA PHE A 66 1.85 -12.74 -6.25
C PHE A 66 0.36 -13.06 -6.47
N ALA A 67 -0.41 -13.08 -5.39
CA ALA A 67 -1.86 -13.25 -5.47
C ALA A 67 -2.51 -11.90 -5.79
N ASP A 68 -3.48 -11.92 -6.70
CA ASP A 68 -4.43 -10.83 -6.89
C ASP A 68 -5.51 -10.96 -5.81
N ILE A 69 -5.61 -9.97 -4.94
CA ILE A 69 -6.49 -9.97 -3.78
C ILE A 69 -7.68 -9.05 -4.07
N GLU A 70 -8.88 -9.55 -3.80
CA GLU A 70 -10.09 -8.72 -3.73
C GLU A 70 -10.63 -8.71 -2.29
N THR A 71 -11.30 -7.62 -1.95
CA THR A 71 -12.14 -7.49 -0.76
C THR A 71 -13.61 -7.39 -1.15
N ASP A 72 -14.52 -7.52 -0.19
CA ASP A 72 -15.92 -7.16 -0.40
C ASP A 72 -16.12 -5.64 -0.55
N GLU A 73 -17.38 -5.22 -0.70
CA GLU A 73 -17.78 -3.81 -0.89
C GLU A 73 -17.41 -2.88 0.28
N TYR A 74 -17.07 -3.44 1.44
CA TYR A 74 -16.64 -2.69 2.63
C TYR A 74 -15.12 -2.64 2.78
N GLY A 75 -14.35 -3.26 1.88
CA GLY A 75 -12.91 -3.41 2.03
C GLY A 75 -12.53 -4.52 3.03
N GLU A 76 -13.46 -5.40 3.37
CA GLU A 76 -13.25 -6.49 4.33
C GLU A 76 -13.09 -7.83 3.62
N ASN A 77 -12.72 -8.87 4.38
CA ASN A 77 -12.69 -10.27 3.93
C ASN A 77 -11.81 -10.50 2.68
N PRO A 78 -10.49 -10.22 2.75
CA PRO A 78 -9.60 -10.38 1.61
C PRO A 78 -9.56 -11.83 1.13
N ARG A 79 -9.64 -12.02 -0.19
CA ARG A 79 -9.54 -13.33 -0.84
C ARG A 79 -8.64 -13.23 -2.06
N ALA A 80 -7.83 -14.27 -2.27
CA ALA A 80 -7.10 -14.41 -3.53
C ALA A 80 -8.06 -14.85 -4.65
N VAL A 81 -8.08 -14.09 -5.74
CA VAL A 81 -8.92 -14.34 -6.92
C VAL A 81 -8.14 -15.09 -7.98
N THR A 82 -6.94 -14.62 -8.27
CA THR A 82 -6.01 -15.29 -9.17
C THR A 82 -4.57 -15.14 -8.70
N THR A 83 -3.62 -15.64 -9.50
CA THR A 83 -2.19 -15.50 -9.25
C THR A 83 -1.54 -14.91 -10.50
N PHE A 84 -0.77 -13.85 -10.30
CA PHE A 84 0.05 -13.25 -11.33
C PHE A 84 1.49 -13.70 -11.22
N GLY A 85 2.14 -13.90 -12.35
CA GLY A 85 3.59 -13.91 -12.50
C GLY A 85 4.06 -12.54 -12.97
N VAL A 86 5.09 -11.99 -12.31
CA VAL A 86 5.77 -10.77 -12.72
C VAL A 86 7.22 -11.09 -13.05
N THR A 87 7.73 -10.51 -14.14
CA THR A 87 9.16 -10.51 -14.47
C THR A 87 9.64 -9.09 -14.68
N VAL A 88 10.69 -8.68 -13.97
CA VAL A 88 11.35 -7.39 -14.18
C VAL A 88 12.24 -7.51 -15.40
N LYS A 89 11.86 -6.89 -16.52
CA LYS A 89 12.61 -7.00 -17.78
C LYS A 89 13.72 -5.97 -17.84
N GLU A 90 13.41 -4.73 -17.48
CA GLU A 90 14.33 -3.60 -17.59
C GLU A 90 13.94 -2.52 -16.58
N ALA A 91 14.93 -1.79 -16.07
CA ALA A 91 14.72 -0.56 -15.31
C ALA A 91 15.79 0.45 -15.71
N THR A 92 15.39 1.49 -16.43
CA THR A 92 16.31 2.46 -17.05
C THR A 92 15.95 3.87 -16.64
N TYR A 93 16.94 4.65 -16.22
CA TYR A 93 16.76 6.08 -15.99
C TYR A 93 16.69 6.81 -17.32
N VAL A 94 15.69 7.69 -17.44
CA VAL A 94 15.38 8.40 -18.67
C VAL A 94 15.16 9.87 -18.38
N ASP A 95 15.44 10.72 -19.35
CA ASP A 95 15.15 12.14 -19.26
C ASP A 95 13.73 12.43 -19.80
N ALA A 96 13.21 13.63 -19.51
CA ALA A 96 11.88 14.06 -19.96
C ALA A 96 11.71 13.90 -21.48
N ALA A 97 12.74 14.23 -22.26
CA ALA A 97 12.72 14.12 -23.72
C ALA A 97 12.56 12.67 -24.21
N ASP A 98 13.11 11.68 -23.49
CA ASP A 98 13.05 10.26 -23.87
C ASP A 98 11.64 9.68 -23.74
N ILE A 99 10.81 10.29 -22.89
CA ILE A 99 9.42 9.89 -22.63
C ILE A 99 8.41 10.87 -23.25
N GLY A 100 8.87 11.82 -24.07
CA GLY A 100 8.02 12.83 -24.71
C GLY A 100 7.41 13.84 -23.73
N SER A 101 7.94 13.96 -22.51
CA SER A 101 7.53 14.97 -21.55
C SER A 101 8.17 16.33 -21.88
N GLY A 102 7.39 17.39 -21.83
CA GLY A 102 7.88 18.77 -21.92
C GLY A 102 8.48 19.28 -20.60
N GLU A 103 8.18 18.61 -19.49
CA GLU A 103 8.59 19.01 -18.14
C GLU A 103 9.54 17.97 -17.53
N PRO A 104 10.52 18.40 -16.72
CA PRO A 104 11.38 17.49 -15.98
C PRO A 104 10.57 16.69 -14.94
N ALA A 105 11.22 15.64 -14.41
CA ALA A 105 10.70 14.90 -13.26
C ALA A 105 10.43 15.86 -12.07
N GLU A 106 9.28 15.70 -11.41
CA GLU A 106 8.87 16.53 -10.29
C GLU A 106 9.67 16.19 -9.02
N ASN A 107 9.91 14.89 -8.80
CA ASN A 107 10.58 14.42 -7.58
C ASN A 107 12.09 14.26 -7.76
N GLY A 108 12.56 14.00 -8.97
CA GLY A 108 13.98 14.13 -9.30
C GLY A 108 14.42 13.44 -10.58
N GLN A 109 13.97 12.21 -10.83
CA GLN A 109 14.41 11.41 -11.97
C GLN A 109 13.30 10.47 -12.44
N PHE A 110 13.08 10.43 -13.76
CA PHE A 110 12.23 9.41 -14.35
C PHE A 110 12.94 8.06 -14.48
N VAL A 111 12.18 7.00 -14.23
CA VAL A 111 12.54 5.60 -14.48
C VAL A 111 11.52 5.00 -15.43
N ARG A 112 12.00 4.45 -16.55
CA ARG A 112 11.21 3.53 -17.38
C ARG A 112 11.40 2.12 -16.83
N LEU A 113 10.34 1.56 -16.26
CA LEU A 113 10.28 0.19 -15.75
C LEU A 113 9.51 -0.68 -16.74
N THR A 114 10.16 -1.70 -17.29
CA THR A 114 9.52 -2.68 -18.18
C THR A 114 9.24 -3.96 -17.41
N LEU A 115 7.98 -4.37 -17.38
CA LEU A 115 7.52 -5.59 -16.72
C LEU A 115 6.87 -6.52 -17.74
N ALA A 116 6.99 -7.82 -17.49
CA ALA A 116 6.10 -8.81 -18.08
C ALA A 116 5.15 -9.34 -17.00
N ILE A 117 3.86 -9.13 -17.19
CA ILE A 117 2.78 -9.58 -16.32
C ILE A 117 2.07 -10.74 -17.00
N THR A 118 1.86 -11.82 -16.26
CA THR A 118 1.19 -13.03 -16.76
C THR A 118 0.18 -13.52 -15.74
N ASN A 119 -1.07 -13.71 -16.12
CA ASN A 119 -2.01 -14.39 -15.25
C ASN A 119 -1.75 -15.91 -15.33
N VAL A 120 -1.21 -16.47 -14.25
CA VAL A 120 -0.88 -17.91 -14.15
C VAL A 120 -1.96 -18.72 -13.42
N GLY A 121 -3.00 -18.04 -12.92
CA GLY A 121 -4.13 -18.66 -12.26
C GLY A 121 -5.20 -19.14 -13.25
N LYS A 122 -6.40 -19.36 -12.71
CA LYS A 122 -7.54 -19.95 -13.43
C LYS A 122 -8.73 -19.01 -13.61
N ALA A 123 -8.75 -17.89 -12.90
CA ALA A 123 -9.74 -16.83 -13.03
C ALA A 123 -9.10 -15.64 -13.76
N ASN A 124 -9.93 -14.72 -14.26
CA ASN A 124 -9.44 -13.41 -14.66
C ASN A 124 -8.88 -12.67 -13.43
N GLY A 125 -8.03 -11.68 -13.66
CA GLY A 125 -7.56 -10.79 -12.60
C GLY A 125 -7.16 -9.45 -13.19
N ASP A 126 -7.12 -8.44 -12.34
CA ASP A 126 -6.79 -7.08 -12.71
C ASP A 126 -5.39 -6.74 -12.24
N PHE A 127 -4.59 -6.16 -13.14
CA PHE A 127 -3.32 -5.54 -12.74
C PHE A 127 -3.47 -4.04 -12.94
N THR A 128 -3.15 -3.25 -11.92
CA THR A 128 -3.10 -1.79 -11.99
C THR A 128 -1.80 -1.31 -11.38
N SER A 129 -1.06 -0.48 -12.11
CA SER A 129 0.21 0.11 -11.67
C SER A 129 0.04 1.53 -11.14
N TYR A 130 -0.92 2.30 -11.65
CA TYR A 130 -1.17 3.67 -11.21
C TYR A 130 -1.61 3.74 -9.73
N GLY A 131 -0.97 4.61 -8.94
CA GLY A 131 -1.17 4.73 -7.49
C GLY A 131 -0.69 3.54 -6.64
N ALA A 132 -0.17 2.48 -7.26
CA ALA A 132 0.15 1.22 -6.59
C ALA A 132 1.66 1.06 -6.28
N ILE A 133 2.51 1.94 -6.80
CA ILE A 133 3.97 1.82 -6.71
C ILE A 133 4.55 2.96 -5.90
N LYS A 134 5.24 2.60 -4.83
CA LYS A 134 5.99 3.55 -4.00
C LYS A 134 7.48 3.37 -4.18
N TRP A 135 8.24 4.45 -4.07
CA TRP A 135 9.70 4.43 -4.03
C TRP A 135 10.21 4.86 -2.66
N GLU A 136 11.25 4.20 -2.17
CA GLU A 136 11.99 4.59 -0.97
C GLU A 136 13.48 4.29 -1.09
N ASP A 137 14.28 4.92 -0.24
CA ASP A 137 15.68 4.54 -0.02
C ASP A 137 16.06 4.70 1.47
N GLU A 138 17.33 4.47 1.81
CA GLU A 138 17.82 4.56 3.19
C GLU A 138 17.65 5.95 3.82
N GLN A 139 17.44 7.00 3.01
CA GLN A 139 17.39 8.40 3.41
C GLN A 139 16.02 9.05 3.18
N THR A 140 15.09 8.37 2.53
CA THR A 140 13.79 8.90 2.14
C THR A 140 12.73 7.82 2.32
N ALA A 141 11.77 8.14 3.19
CA ALA A 141 10.61 7.30 3.41
C ALA A 141 9.81 7.11 2.11
N ALA A 142 9.03 6.04 2.05
CA ALA A 142 8.16 5.72 0.92
C ALA A 142 7.31 6.90 0.43
N GLN A 143 7.44 7.20 -0.85
CA GLN A 143 6.68 8.20 -1.59
C GLN A 143 6.00 7.52 -2.79
N ASP A 144 4.85 8.03 -3.22
CA ASP A 144 4.26 7.60 -4.48
C ASP A 144 5.22 7.94 -5.63
N ALA A 145 5.46 6.98 -6.51
CA ALA A 145 6.34 7.12 -7.66
C ALA A 145 5.58 7.06 -8.99
N THR A 146 4.27 6.85 -8.96
CA THR A 146 3.49 6.64 -10.18
C THR A 146 3.29 7.94 -10.96
N THR A 147 3.30 7.85 -12.29
CA THR A 147 3.05 9.00 -13.18
C THR A 147 1.89 8.70 -14.13
N LEU A 148 1.38 9.73 -14.79
CA LEU A 148 0.41 9.61 -15.88
C LEU A 148 1.08 9.53 -17.26
N HIS A 149 2.41 9.41 -17.32
CA HIS A 149 3.11 9.31 -18.61
C HIS A 149 2.89 7.93 -19.24
N LEU A 150 2.33 7.96 -20.45
CA LEU A 150 2.13 6.77 -21.26
C LEU A 150 3.28 6.65 -22.28
N LEU A 151 3.82 5.45 -22.41
CA LEU A 151 4.78 5.11 -23.45
C LEU A 151 4.10 4.33 -24.57
N ASP A 152 4.70 4.36 -25.76
CA ASP A 152 4.27 3.47 -26.84
C ASP A 152 4.40 2.00 -26.42
N GLY A 153 3.38 1.21 -26.74
CA GLY A 153 3.35 -0.22 -26.48
C GLY A 153 2.12 -0.68 -25.70
N PRO A 154 2.10 -1.95 -25.28
CA PRO A 154 1.00 -2.49 -24.49
C PRO A 154 0.90 -1.84 -23.11
N GLU A 155 -0.30 -1.43 -22.74
CA GLU A 155 -0.63 -0.99 -21.40
C GLU A 155 -0.68 -2.20 -20.45
N LEU A 156 -0.07 -2.05 -19.27
CA LEU A 156 -0.10 -3.10 -18.25
C LEU A 156 -1.39 -3.09 -17.45
N ASP A 157 -2.03 -1.92 -17.33
CA ASP A 157 -3.21 -1.66 -16.51
C ASP A 157 -4.46 -2.20 -17.22
N THR A 158 -4.78 -3.47 -16.98
CA THR A 158 -5.86 -4.16 -17.68
C THR A 158 -6.27 -5.45 -16.97
N GLU A 159 -7.40 -6.02 -17.42
CA GLU A 159 -7.86 -7.34 -17.02
C GLU A 159 -7.12 -8.42 -17.84
N TYR A 160 -6.53 -9.39 -17.16
CA TYR A 160 -5.81 -10.51 -17.76
C TYR A 160 -6.63 -11.78 -17.66
N LYS A 161 -6.87 -12.44 -18.80
CA LYS A 161 -7.45 -13.79 -18.83
C LYS A 161 -6.42 -14.84 -18.40
N PRO A 162 -6.84 -16.03 -17.93
CA PRO A 162 -5.94 -17.13 -17.62
C PRO A 162 -4.95 -17.44 -18.77
N GLY A 163 -3.66 -17.45 -18.44
CA GLY A 163 -2.56 -17.69 -19.39
C GLY A 163 -2.18 -16.49 -20.26
N GLN A 164 -2.89 -15.36 -20.19
CA GLN A 164 -2.53 -14.15 -20.91
C GLN A 164 -1.27 -13.53 -20.32
N SER A 165 -0.39 -13.05 -21.21
CA SER A 165 0.86 -12.38 -20.85
C SER A 165 0.98 -11.09 -21.64
N VAL A 166 1.35 -10.00 -20.97
CA VAL A 166 1.65 -8.71 -21.57
C VAL A 166 3.01 -8.25 -21.07
N THR A 167 3.83 -7.71 -21.98
CA THR A 167 5.05 -6.99 -21.62
C THR A 167 4.87 -5.54 -22.02
N GLY A 168 5.02 -4.65 -21.06
CA GLY A 168 4.76 -3.22 -21.19
C GLY A 168 5.69 -2.42 -20.29
N SER A 169 5.73 -1.12 -20.51
CA SER A 169 6.58 -0.20 -19.73
C SER A 169 5.75 0.87 -19.06
N ILE A 170 6.14 1.21 -17.83
CA ILE A 170 5.58 2.32 -17.07
C ILE A 170 6.68 3.32 -16.76
N VAL A 171 6.30 4.60 -16.66
CA VAL A 171 7.20 5.67 -16.23
C VAL A 171 6.90 6.00 -14.77
N LEU A 172 7.95 6.01 -13.97
CA LEU A 172 7.90 6.34 -12.54
C LEU A 172 8.77 7.57 -12.28
N ASP A 173 8.36 8.41 -11.34
CA ASP A 173 9.13 9.56 -10.88
C ASP A 173 9.68 9.30 -9.47
N VAL A 174 11.00 9.14 -9.38
CA VAL A 174 11.69 8.80 -8.14
C VAL A 174 12.62 9.95 -7.71
N ALA A 175 12.88 10.06 -6.41
CA ALA A 175 13.67 11.19 -5.91
C ALA A 175 15.14 11.15 -6.37
N ARG A 176 15.70 9.96 -6.65
CA ARG A 176 17.06 9.76 -7.18
C ARG A 176 17.29 8.33 -7.67
N LYS A 177 18.44 8.12 -8.32
CA LYS A 177 18.89 6.79 -8.77
C LYS A 177 19.15 5.83 -7.60
N GLY A 178 18.92 4.53 -7.81
CA GLY A 178 18.85 3.50 -6.77
C GLY A 178 17.51 3.46 -6.04
N GLY A 179 17.52 2.87 -4.84
CA GLY A 179 16.34 2.68 -4.01
C GLY A 179 15.51 1.45 -4.39
N THR A 180 14.34 1.35 -3.78
CA THR A 180 13.42 0.22 -3.92
C THR A 180 12.07 0.73 -4.37
N LEU A 181 11.54 0.15 -5.44
CA LEU A 181 10.14 0.27 -5.83
C LEU A 181 9.34 -0.83 -5.14
N THR A 182 8.21 -0.51 -4.55
CA THR A 182 7.34 -1.47 -3.86
C THR A 182 5.94 -1.38 -4.44
N TYR A 183 5.46 -2.52 -4.96
CA TYR A 183 4.13 -2.66 -5.52
C TYR A 183 3.16 -3.17 -4.45
N TRP A 184 2.08 -2.42 -4.26
CA TRP A 184 0.96 -2.76 -3.39
C TRP A 184 -0.25 -3.07 -4.26
N ASP A 185 -0.76 -4.29 -4.15
CA ASP A 185 -2.07 -4.59 -4.70
C ASP A 185 -3.11 -3.79 -3.90
N SER A 186 -3.99 -3.10 -4.61
CA SER A 186 -4.91 -2.10 -4.03
C SER A 186 -5.81 -2.65 -2.93
N ALA A 187 -6.17 -3.95 -2.99
CA ALA A 187 -6.97 -4.59 -1.96
C ALA A 187 -6.14 -5.27 -0.85
N ASN A 188 -4.81 -5.32 -1.00
CA ASN A 188 -3.89 -5.88 0.00
C ASN A 188 -3.10 -4.76 0.68
N SER A 189 -3.60 -4.29 1.81
CA SER A 189 -2.92 -3.24 2.62
C SER A 189 -1.96 -3.79 3.66
N ASP A 190 -1.95 -5.11 3.90
CA ASP A 190 -1.16 -5.73 4.97
C ASP A 190 0.29 -5.97 4.54
N ALA A 191 0.53 -6.34 3.28
CA ALA A 191 1.87 -6.63 2.76
C ALA A 191 2.01 -6.23 1.28
N PRO A 192 3.20 -5.78 0.84
CA PRO A 192 3.44 -5.55 -0.57
C PRO A 192 3.46 -6.87 -1.34
N ALA A 193 2.96 -6.84 -2.57
CA ALA A 193 2.94 -8.01 -3.45
C ALA A 193 4.36 -8.37 -3.92
N PHE A 194 5.19 -7.36 -4.22
CA PHE A 194 6.62 -7.52 -4.47
C PHE A 194 7.33 -6.16 -4.39
N SER A 195 8.66 -6.20 -4.31
CA SER A 195 9.52 -5.03 -4.44
C SER A 195 10.56 -5.24 -5.54
N ILE A 196 11.13 -4.15 -6.05
CA ILE A 196 12.16 -4.15 -7.10
C ILE A 196 13.29 -3.23 -6.65
N THR A 197 14.51 -3.77 -6.57
CA THR A 197 15.72 -2.95 -6.37
C THR A 197 16.09 -2.28 -7.68
N LEU A 198 16.12 -0.94 -7.68
CA LEU A 198 16.54 -0.17 -8.84
C LEU A 198 18.07 -0.19 -8.99
N PRO A 199 18.60 -0.18 -10.22
CA PRO A 199 20.03 -0.12 -10.45
C PRO A 199 20.60 1.19 -9.88
N THR A 200 21.74 1.12 -9.22
CA THR A 200 22.54 2.32 -8.94
C THR A 200 23.22 2.76 -10.23
N ALA A 201 23.49 4.06 -10.38
CA ALA A 201 24.20 4.59 -11.55
C ALA A 201 25.57 3.90 -11.65
N GLY A 202 25.73 2.96 -12.59
CA GLY A 202 26.96 2.18 -12.78
C GLY A 202 26.82 0.71 -13.19
N SER A 203 25.61 0.19 -13.41
CA SER A 203 25.38 -1.23 -13.80
C SER A 203 24.77 -1.42 -15.20
N GLY A 204 24.96 -0.46 -16.10
CA GLY A 204 24.74 -0.68 -17.52
C GLY A 204 25.91 -1.47 -18.08
N GLY A 205 25.72 -2.79 -18.25
CA GLY A 205 26.73 -3.66 -18.83
C GLY A 205 27.09 -3.24 -20.25
N GLU A 206 28.35 -2.84 -20.46
CA GLU A 206 29.03 -3.13 -21.72
C GLU A 206 29.16 -4.65 -21.83
N ALA A 207 28.52 -5.22 -22.84
CA ALA A 207 28.78 -6.56 -23.35
C ALA A 207 29.17 -6.44 -24.83
#